data_AF-A0AAD6LPU8-F1
#
_entry.id   AF-A0AAD6LPU8-F1
#
_cell.length_a   1.000
_cell.length_b   1.000
_cell.length_c   1.000
_cell.angle_alpha   90.00
_cell.angle_beta   90.00
_cell.angle_gamma   90.00
#
_symmetry.space_group_name_H-M   'P 1'
#
loop_
_entity.id
_entity.type
_entity.pdbx_description
1 polymer ?
#
loop_
_entity_poly.entity_id
_entity_poly.type
_entity_poly.pdbx_seq_one_letter_code
_entity_poly.pdbx_strand_id
1 'polypeptide(L)' 'MMALLPFLTASNPNPNPLFLDAFVGVEMEGMKVEEAYFRSRNLQGARLPIPNGCSGNYVILQGIEI' A
#
# COMPACT_ATOMS: atom_id res chain seq x y z
N MET A 1 -5.45 0.69 6.00
CA MET A 1 -4.59 -0.19 5.18
C MET A 1 -3.62 0.69 4.44
N MET A 2 -2.33 0.35 4.38
CA MET A 2 -1.35 1.11 3.60
C MET A 2 -0.59 0.19 2.66
N ALA A 3 -0.25 0.70 1.47
CA ALA A 3 0.47 -0.04 0.44
C ALA A 3 1.82 0.64 0.16
N LEU A 4 2.88 -0.15 0.07
CA LEU A 4 4.20 0.28 -0.36
C LEU A 4 4.36 -0.11 -1.84
N LEU A 5 4.42 0.90 -2.71
CA LEU A 5 4.62 0.67 -4.14
C LEU A 5 6.11 0.45 -4.44
N PRO A 6 6.47 -0.43 -5.40
CA PRO A 6 7.85 -0.68 -5.78
C PRO A 6 8.48 0.46 -6.63
N PHE A 7 7.83 1.62 -6.72
CA PHE A 7 8.28 2.78 -7.50
C PHE A 7 7.86 4.09 -6.82
N LEU A 8 8.60 5.15 -7.14
CA LEU A 8 8.30 6.51 -6.68
C LEU A 8 7.13 7.11 -7.49
N THR A 9 6.30 7.90 -6.82
CA THR A 9 5.28 8.73 -7.46
C THR A 9 5.74 10.18 -7.48
N ALA A 10 5.57 10.86 -8.62
CA ALA A 10 5.99 12.26 -8.77
C ALA A 10 5.18 13.24 -7.89
N SER A 11 4.03 12.80 -7.39
CA SER A 11 3.16 13.55 -6.48
C SER A 11 2.69 12.65 -5.34
N ASN A 12 2.15 13.26 -4.28
CA ASN A 12 1.48 12.52 -3.21
C ASN A 12 0.37 11.67 -3.85
N PRO A 13 0.42 10.32 -3.72
CA PRO A 13 -0.56 9.46 -4.36
C PRO A 13 -1.95 9.75 -3.80
N ASN A 14 -2.90 10.07 -4.68
CA ASN A 14 -4.30 10.15 -4.30
C ASN A 14 -4.80 8.74 -4.02
N PRO A 15 -5.31 8.43 -2.81
CA PRO A 15 -5.97 7.16 -2.53
C PRO A 15 -7.27 7.07 -3.35
N ASN A 16 -7.15 6.63 -4.59
CA ASN A 16 -8.32 6.33 -5.41
C ASN A 16 -9.02 5.10 -4.79
N PRO A 17 -10.33 5.18 -4.47
CA PRO A 17 -11.10 4.05 -3.92
C PRO A 17 -10.94 2.77 -4.75
N LEU A 18 -10.81 2.90 -6.07
CA LEU A 18 -10.59 1.77 -6.98
C LEU A 18 -9.29 1.00 -6.72
N PHE A 19 -8.27 1.61 -6.11
CA PHE A 19 -7.03 0.93 -5.74
C PHE A 19 -7.15 0.21 -4.38
N LEU A 20 -7.96 0.76 -3.46
CA LEU A 20 -8.15 0.21 -2.11
C LEU A 20 -9.07 -1.02 -2.10
N ASP A 21 -10.05 -1.06 -3.01
CA ASP A 21 -11.00 -2.18 -3.14
C ASP A 21 -10.52 -3.28 -4.10
N ALA A 22 -9.42 -3.04 -4.83
CA ALA A 22 -8.92 -3.95 -5.86
C ALA A 22 -7.93 -5.01 -5.35
N PHE A 23 -7.64 -5.09 -4.05
CA PHE A 23 -6.76 -6.13 -3.51
C PHE A 23 -7.47 -7.49 -3.53
N VAL A 24 -7.11 -8.32 -4.50
CA VAL A 24 -7.61 -9.70 -4.61
C VAL A 24 -6.56 -10.65 -4.08
N GLY A 25 -6.93 -11.48 -3.10
CA GLY A 25 -6.05 -12.52 -2.57
C GLY A 25 -5.97 -13.70 -3.53
N VAL A 26 -4.78 -14.01 -4.03
CA VAL A 26 -4.46 -15.18 -4.85
C VAL A 26 -3.45 -16.05 -4.10
N GLU A 27 -3.65 -17.36 -4.08
CA GLU A 27 -2.63 -18.28 -3.57
C GLU A 27 -1.60 -18.56 -4.66
N MET A 28 -0.33 -18.25 -4.39
CA MET A 28 0.80 -18.52 -5.29
C MET A 28 1.91 -19.19 -4.48
N GLU A 29 2.35 -20.37 -4.91
CA GLU A 29 3.42 -21.15 -4.24
C GLU A 29 3.21 -21.38 -2.73
N GLY A 30 1.95 -21.51 -2.30
CA GLY A 30 1.60 -21.70 -0.88
C GLY A 30 1.63 -20.41 -0.04
N MET A 31 1.84 -19.25 -0.67
CA MET A 31 1.77 -17.92 -0.04
C MET A 31 0.54 -17.15 -0.53
N LYS A 32 -0.14 -16.46 0.38
CA LYS A 32 -1.23 -15.53 0.02
C LYS A 32 -0.63 -14.24 -0.53
N VAL A 33 -0.78 -14.04 -1.83
CA VAL A 33 -0.37 -12.84 -2.57
C VAL A 33 -1.62 -11.96 -2.75
N GLU A 34 -1.47 -10.65 -2.65
CA GLU A 34 -2.50 -9.68 -3.00
C GLU A 34 -2.15 -9.03 -4.34
N GLU A 35 -3.09 -9.01 -5.28
CA GLU A 35 -2.95 -8.34 -6.56
C GLU A 35 -3.73 -7.03 -6.57
N ALA A 36 -3.19 -5.98 -7.18
CA ALA A 36 -3.88 -4.70 -7.40
C ALA A 36 -3.40 -4.02 -8.69
N TYR A 37 -4.27 -3.23 -9.34
CA TYR A 37 -3.90 -2.47 -10.53
C TYR A 37 -3.61 -1.01 -10.21
N PHE A 38 -2.38 -0.56 -10.47
CA PHE A 38 -2.00 0.86 -10.37
C PHE A 38 -1.58 1.41 -11.72
N ARG A 39 -2.30 2.41 -12.23
CA ARG A 39 -2.04 3.04 -13.55
C ARG A 39 -1.87 1.98 -14.65
N SER A 40 -2.81 1.04 -14.72
CA SER A 40 -2.84 -0.08 -15.67
C SER A 40 -1.69 -1.09 -15.55
N ARG A 41 -0.90 -1.04 -14.48
CA ARG A 41 0.09 -2.07 -14.14
C ARG A 41 -0.48 -2.98 -13.06
N ASN A 42 -0.41 -4.28 -13.28
CA ASN A 42 -0.64 -5.27 -12.23
C ASN A 42 0.53 -5.20 -11.25
N LEU A 43 0.21 -5.05 -9.96
CA LEU A 43 1.13 -5.13 -8.85
C LEU A 43 0.77 -6.36 -8.02
N GLN A 44 1.77 -7.17 -7.74
CA GLN A 44 1.68 -8.30 -6.83
C GLN A 44 2.43 -7.95 -5.56
N GLY A 45 1.81 -8.20 -4.42
CA GLY A 45 2.38 -7.90 -3.12
C GLY A 45 1.89 -8.89 -2.06
N ALA A 46 2.25 -8.63 -0.82
CA ALA A 46 1.81 -9.43 0.32
C ALA A 46 1.40 -8.53 1.46
N ARG A 47 0.39 -8.96 2.22
CA ARG A 47 -0.02 -8.28 3.44
C ARG A 47 0.92 -8.66 4.57
N LEU A 48 1.75 -7.71 4.98
CA LEU A 48 2.64 -7.87 6.13
C LEU A 48 1.94 -7.37 7.40
N PRO A 49 1.70 -8.24 8.41
CA PRO A 49 1.19 -7.78 9.69
C PRO A 49 2.25 -6.94 10.41
N ILE A 50 1.81 -5.95 11.17
CA ILE A 50 2.68 -5.26 12.12
C ILE A 50 3.05 -6.28 13.22
N PRO A 51 4.34 -6.45 13.55
CA PRO A 51 4.75 -7.36 14.62
C PRO A 51 4.03 -7.07 15.94
N ASN A 52 3.75 -8.13 16.70
CA ASN A 52 3.09 -8.01 17.99
C ASN A 52 3.86 -7.07 18.92
N GLY A 53 3.14 -6.20 19.62
CA GLY A 53 3.73 -5.19 20.51
C GLY A 53 4.20 -3.91 19.80
N CYS A 54 4.10 -3.82 18.47
CA CYS A 54 4.39 -2.61 17.71
C CYS A 54 3.11 -1.95 17.19
N SER A 55 3.15 -0.63 16.99
CA SER A 55 2.09 0.14 16.32
C SER A 55 2.68 0.98 15.18
N GLY A 56 1.97 1.04 14.06
CA GLY A 56 2.35 1.87 12.91
C GLY A 56 1.56 3.17 12.93
N ASN A 57 2.26 4.30 12.95
CA ASN A 57 1.66 5.64 12.93
C ASN A 57 2.26 6.47 11.79
N TYR A 58 1.43 7.29 11.13
CA TYR A 58 1.90 8.31 10.19
C TYR A 58 1.90 9.66 10.87
N VAL A 59 3.04 10.35 10.82
CA VAL A 59 3.17 11.72 11.32
C VAL A 59 3.17 12.65 10.12
N ILE A 60 2.16 13.51 10.04
CA ILE A 60 2.10 14.57 9.05
C ILE A 60 2.84 15.77 9.63
N LEU A 61 3.94 16.15 9.01
CA LEU A 61 4.62 17.40 9.33
C LEU A 61 3.83 18.54 8.69
N GLN A 62 3.16 19.35 9.49
CA GLN A 62 2.58 20.61 9.01
C GLN A 62 3.69 21.65 8.90
N GLY A 63 3.65 22.44 7.82
CA GLY A 63 4.65 23.47 7.56
C GLY A 63 4.78 24.41 8.76
N ILE A 64 6.01 24.62 9.21
CA ILE A 64 6.33 25.74 10.09
C ILE A 64 6.32 26.96 9.18
N GLU A 65 5.25 27.74 9.20
CA GLU A 65 5.31 29.12 8.72
C GLU A 65 6.20 29.90 9.70
N ILE A 66 7.31 30.44 9.19
CA ILE A 66 8.24 31.31 9.94
C ILE A 66 7.83 32.76 9.70
#